data_AF-A0A9E3BD76-F1
#
_entry.id   AF-A0A9E3BD76-F1
#
_cell.length_a   1.000
_cell.length_b   1.000
_cell.length_c   1.000
_cell.angle_alpha   90.00
_cell.angle_beta   90.00
_cell.angle_gamma   90.00
#
_symmetry.space_group_name_H-M   'P 1'
#
loop_
_entity.id
_entity.type
_entity.pdbx_description
1 polymer ?
#
loop_
_entity_poly.entity_id
_entity_poly.type
_entity_poly.pdbx_seq_one_letter_code
_entity_poly.pdbx_strand_id
1 'polypeptide(L)'
;PNHWHSLGTIAAGDSVAASVSLEPGSTQHWDLSLVDLTTHQAFQTSIIFSSLRIYADYIVEDPDATSNNGPPYYPFPEFAPITISKADVRYANDWLSIATVAGLRVTLRQSNATLAVASPLHNDTFTVKRI
;
A
#
# COMPACT_ATOMS: atom_id res chain seq x y z
N PRO A 1 -22.82 -17.13 5.84
CA PRO A 1 -22.62 -15.67 6.05
C PRO A 1 -21.19 -15.40 6.52
N ASN A 2 -20.44 -14.55 5.82
CA ASN A 2 -19.11 -14.16 6.28
C ASN A 2 -19.30 -13.30 7.54
N HIS A 3 -18.78 -13.77 8.68
CA HIS A 3 -18.77 -13.00 9.91
C HIS A 3 -17.57 -12.05 9.86
N TRP A 4 -17.86 -10.78 9.63
CA TRP A 4 -16.86 -9.72 9.73
C TRP A 4 -16.71 -9.32 11.18
N HIS A 5 -15.50 -9.49 11.72
CA HIS A 5 -15.13 -8.95 13.02
C HIS A 5 -14.41 -7.63 12.80
N SER A 6 -14.91 -6.55 13.39
CA SER A 6 -14.16 -5.29 13.42
C SER A 6 -12.90 -5.49 14.26
N LEU A 7 -11.76 -5.16 13.68
CA LEU A 7 -10.47 -5.21 14.37
C LEU A 7 -10.14 -3.85 15.03
N GLY A 8 -10.91 -2.80 14.74
CA GLY A 8 -10.64 -1.41 15.14
C GLY A 8 -11.07 -0.41 14.07
N THR A 9 -10.66 0.85 14.20
CA THR A 9 -11.02 1.94 13.28
C THR A 9 -9.83 2.84 12.97
N ILE A 10 -9.74 3.30 11.72
CA ILE A 10 -8.86 4.40 11.29
C ILE A 10 -9.75 5.60 10.98
N ALA A 11 -9.43 6.77 11.54
CA ALA A 11 -10.14 8.01 11.29
C ALA A 11 -9.44 8.86 10.22
N ALA A 12 -10.20 9.79 9.62
CA ALA A 12 -9.63 10.75 8.69
C ALA A 12 -8.61 11.65 9.41
N GLY A 13 -7.41 11.76 8.83
CA GLY A 13 -6.31 12.54 9.39
C GLY A 13 -5.32 11.73 10.24
N ASP A 14 -5.60 10.45 10.51
CA ASP A 14 -4.66 9.59 11.21
C ASP A 14 -3.40 9.32 10.40
N SER A 15 -2.28 9.16 11.09
CA SER A 15 -1.03 8.69 10.51
C SER A 15 -0.95 7.18 10.66
N VAL A 16 -0.73 6.46 9.57
CA VAL A 16 -0.70 5.00 9.58
C VAL A 16 0.65 4.49 9.09
N ALA A 17 1.23 3.55 9.82
CA ALA A 17 2.35 2.74 9.36
C ALA A 17 1.82 1.39 8.86
N ALA A 18 2.30 0.95 7.70
CA ALA A 18 2.01 -0.38 7.17
C ALA A 18 3.31 -1.10 6.82
N SER A 19 3.35 -2.41 7.05
CA SER A 19 4.50 -3.24 6.72
C SER A 19 4.07 -4.62 6.24
N VAL A 20 4.82 -5.15 5.27
CA VAL A 20 4.73 -6.53 4.80
C VAL A 20 6.12 -7.15 4.94
N SER A 21 6.25 -8.19 5.74
CA SER A 21 7.52 -8.85 6.01
C SER A 21 7.45 -10.34 5.78
N LEU A 22 8.42 -10.88 5.06
CA LEU A 22 8.58 -12.32 4.90
C LEU A 22 9.17 -12.89 6.20
N GLU A 23 8.56 -13.94 6.74
CA GLU A 23 9.06 -14.64 7.91
C GLU A 23 10.49 -15.16 7.65
N PRO A 24 11.44 -14.99 8.58
CA PRO A 24 12.82 -15.46 8.40
C PRO A 24 12.89 -16.95 8.06
N GLY A 25 13.61 -17.28 6.97
CA GLY A 25 13.73 -18.66 6.49
C GLY A 25 12.56 -19.15 5.65
N SER A 26 11.49 -18.37 5.53
CA SER A 26 10.35 -18.69 4.68
C SER A 26 10.54 -18.19 3.25
N THR A 27 9.79 -18.78 2.32
CA THR A 27 9.64 -18.30 0.94
C THR A 27 8.21 -17.86 0.63
N GLN A 28 7.28 -18.06 1.56
CA GLN A 28 5.84 -17.89 1.30
C GLN A 28 5.03 -17.41 2.51
N HIS A 29 5.59 -17.38 3.73
CA HIS A 29 4.88 -16.93 4.92
C HIS A 29 5.16 -15.45 5.14
N TRP A 30 4.11 -14.64 5.07
CA TRP A 30 4.19 -13.18 5.15
C TRP A 30 3.39 -12.68 6.34
N ASP A 31 4.00 -11.83 7.14
CA ASP A 31 3.34 -11.05 8.17
C ASP A 31 2.98 -9.67 7.63
N LEU A 32 1.71 -9.30 7.81
CA LEU A 32 1.15 -8.03 7.40
C LEU A 32 0.77 -7.28 8.67
N SER A 33 1.22 -6.03 8.79
CA SER A 33 0.87 -5.17 9.91
C SER A 33 0.43 -3.80 9.43
N LEU A 34 -0.60 -3.28 10.08
CA LEU A 34 -1.03 -1.90 10.01
C LEU A 34 -1.08 -1.35 11.43
N VAL A 35 -0.48 -0.21 11.68
CA VAL A 35 -0.48 0.47 12.97
C VAL A 35 -0.95 1.90 12.77
N ASP A 36 -2.06 2.25 13.41
CA ASP A 36 -2.45 3.63 13.57
C ASP A 36 -1.49 4.29 14.56
N LEU A 37 -0.64 5.18 14.07
CA LEU A 37 0.35 5.89 14.89
C LEU A 37 -0.30 7.00 15.75
N THR A 38 -1.50 7.44 15.39
CA THR A 38 -2.27 8.45 16.14
C THR A 38 -2.93 7.82 17.36
N THR A 39 -3.63 6.69 17.18
CA THR A 39 -4.36 6.02 18.28
C THR A 39 -3.61 4.84 18.91
N HIS A 40 -2.48 4.43 18.32
CA HIS A 40 -1.68 3.26 18.70
C HIS A 40 -2.42 1.92 18.57
N GLN A 41 -3.52 1.86 17.80
CA GLN A 41 -4.16 0.61 17.43
C GLN A 41 -3.30 -0.16 16.42
N ALA A 42 -3.12 -1.46 16.65
CA ALA A 42 -2.36 -2.34 15.77
C ALA A 42 -3.24 -3.47 15.22
N PHE A 43 -3.10 -3.72 13.94
CA PHE A 43 -3.80 -4.73 13.16
C PHE A 43 -2.74 -5.63 12.53
N GLN A 44 -2.83 -6.94 12.76
CA GLN A 44 -1.84 -7.88 12.29
C GLN A 44 -2.51 -9.15 11.76
N THR A 45 -1.96 -9.69 10.68
CA THR A 45 -2.35 -10.99 10.13
C THR A 45 -1.17 -11.62 9.41
N SER A 46 -1.24 -12.92 9.17
CA SER A 46 -0.25 -13.65 8.40
C SER A 46 -0.93 -14.38 7.25
N ILE A 47 -0.25 -14.43 6.10
CA ILE A 47 -0.75 -15.11 4.90
C ILE A 47 0.30 -16.07 4.37
N ILE A 48 -0.17 -17.07 3.62
CA ILE A 48 0.69 -17.95 2.82
C ILE A 48 0.52 -17.54 1.36
N PHE A 49 1.56 -16.95 0.78
CA PHE A 49 1.59 -16.47 -0.59
C PHE A 49 2.97 -16.64 -1.22
N SER A 50 3.04 -17.36 -2.34
CA SER A 50 4.28 -17.50 -3.11
C SER A 50 4.53 -16.24 -3.92
N SER A 51 5.67 -15.58 -3.68
CA SER A 51 6.07 -14.35 -4.38
C SER A 51 7.47 -14.49 -4.94
N LEU A 52 7.68 -13.95 -6.16
CA LEU A 52 9.01 -13.84 -6.74
C LEU A 52 9.86 -12.76 -6.06
N ARG A 53 9.25 -11.84 -5.29
CA ARG A 53 9.93 -10.79 -4.52
C ARG A 53 10.82 -9.88 -5.38
N ILE A 54 10.38 -9.60 -6.60
CA ILE A 54 11.11 -8.79 -7.58
C ILE A 54 10.67 -7.32 -7.60
N TYR A 55 9.51 -7.00 -7.03
CA TYR A 55 8.97 -5.64 -6.92
C TYR A 55 8.50 -5.36 -5.50
N ALA A 56 8.56 -4.09 -5.11
CA ALA A 56 7.97 -3.55 -3.91
C ALA A 56 7.20 -2.29 -4.31
N ASP A 57 5.93 -2.23 -3.92
CA ASP A 57 4.98 -1.24 -4.41
C ASP A 57 4.44 -0.40 -3.26
N TYR A 58 4.34 0.90 -3.51
CA TYR A 58 3.65 1.86 -2.65
C TYR A 58 2.57 2.55 -3.49
N ILE A 59 1.32 2.13 -3.31
CA ILE A 59 0.24 2.46 -4.24
C ILE A 59 -0.97 3.04 -3.51
N VAL A 60 -1.70 3.87 -4.24
CA VAL A 60 -3.12 4.14 -4.01
C VAL A 60 -3.85 3.51 -5.19
N GLU A 61 -4.73 2.56 -4.89
CA GLU A 61 -5.37 1.71 -5.90
C GLU A 61 -6.88 1.95 -5.95
N ASP A 62 -7.48 1.70 -7.11
CA ASP A 62 -8.92 1.54 -7.30
C ASP A 62 -9.22 0.04 -7.41
N PRO A 63 -9.55 -0.64 -6.29
CA PRO A 63 -9.70 -2.09 -6.30
C PRO A 63 -10.95 -2.52 -7.09
N ASP A 64 -10.83 -3.64 -7.80
CA ASP A 64 -11.95 -4.31 -8.47
C ASP A 64 -13.01 -4.76 -7.44
N ALA A 65 -14.29 -4.51 -7.72
CA ALA A 65 -15.40 -4.92 -6.86
C ALA A 65 -15.75 -6.43 -6.98
N THR A 66 -15.14 -7.15 -7.92
CA THR A 66 -15.52 -8.51 -8.31
C THR A 66 -14.38 -9.52 -8.32
N SER A 67 -13.17 -9.16 -7.89
CA SER A 67 -11.97 -10.04 -7.85
C SER A 67 -11.60 -10.70 -9.19
N ASN A 68 -12.12 -10.19 -10.31
CA ASN A 68 -11.95 -10.75 -11.65
C ASN A 68 -10.88 -10.00 -12.48
N ASN A 69 -10.11 -9.12 -11.84
CA ASN A 69 -9.16 -8.21 -12.48
C ASN A 69 -9.81 -7.41 -13.62
N GLY A 70 -11.00 -6.86 -13.38
CA GLY A 70 -11.73 -6.10 -14.40
C GLY A 70 -12.94 -5.35 -13.84
N PRO A 71 -13.64 -4.58 -14.68
CA PRO A 71 -14.85 -3.88 -14.24
C PRO A 71 -15.94 -4.86 -13.76
N PRO A 72 -16.83 -4.43 -12.84
CA PRO A 72 -16.93 -3.07 -12.31
C PRO A 72 -15.94 -2.77 -11.18
N TYR A 73 -15.26 -1.64 -11.28
CA TYR A 73 -14.49 -1.07 -10.17
C TYR A 73 -15.44 -0.41 -9.17
N TYR A 74 -15.02 -0.30 -7.92
CA TYR A 74 -15.70 0.61 -6.99
C TYR A 74 -15.61 2.06 -7.52
N PRO A 75 -16.57 2.94 -7.18
CA PRO A 75 -16.39 4.35 -7.48
C PRO A 75 -15.14 4.87 -6.79
N PHE A 76 -14.15 5.34 -7.57
CA PHE A 76 -12.91 5.87 -7.03
C PHE A 76 -13.20 7.16 -6.23
N PRO A 77 -13.02 7.16 -4.89
CA PRO A 77 -13.51 8.23 -4.05
C PRO A 77 -12.69 9.51 -4.20
N GLU A 78 -13.29 10.64 -3.83
CA GLU A 78 -12.54 11.87 -3.58
C GLU A 78 -11.77 11.74 -2.26
N PHE A 79 -10.49 12.14 -2.27
CA PHE A 79 -9.65 12.15 -1.08
C PHE A 79 -8.66 13.32 -1.07
N ALA A 80 -8.34 13.80 0.13
CA ALA A 80 -7.24 14.73 0.34
C ALA A 80 -5.90 14.07 -0.03
N PRO A 81 -4.89 14.82 -0.49
CA PRO A 81 -3.60 14.25 -0.89
C PRO A 81 -3.02 13.32 0.18
N ILE A 82 -2.65 12.10 -0.24
CA ILE A 82 -2.04 11.10 0.64
C ILE A 82 -0.53 11.25 0.53
N THR A 83 0.15 11.46 1.65
CA THR A 83 1.61 11.47 1.70
C THR A 83 2.10 10.11 2.17
N ILE A 84 2.91 9.46 1.34
CA ILE A 84 3.63 8.24 1.70
C ILE A 84 5.07 8.66 2.01
N SER A 85 5.50 8.40 3.23
CA SER A 85 6.83 8.78 3.74
C SER A 85 7.50 7.59 4.42
N LYS A 86 8.83 7.62 4.54
CA LYS A 86 9.63 6.47 5.05
C LYS A 86 9.28 5.19 4.30
N ALA A 87 9.13 5.32 2.98
CA ALA A 87 8.93 4.19 2.11
C ALA A 87 10.28 3.46 2.01
N ASP A 88 10.51 2.50 2.91
CA ASP A 88 11.74 1.73 2.97
C ASP A 88 11.49 0.29 2.55
N VAL A 89 12.44 -0.29 1.79
CA VAL A 89 12.38 -1.68 1.38
C VAL A 89 13.55 -2.45 1.99
N ARG A 90 13.33 -3.73 2.31
CA ARG A 90 14.40 -4.61 2.77
C ARG A 90 14.78 -5.58 1.67
N TYR A 91 16.05 -5.57 1.27
CA TYR A 91 16.60 -6.47 0.25
C TYR A 91 17.91 -7.07 0.75
N ALA A 92 18.10 -8.38 0.57
CA ALA A 92 19.29 -9.11 1.04
C ALA A 92 19.64 -8.87 2.52
N ASN A 93 18.62 -8.63 3.37
CA ASN A 93 18.68 -8.27 4.80
C ASN A 93 19.03 -6.82 5.13
N ASP A 94 19.37 -5.99 4.14
CA ASP A 94 19.67 -4.57 4.32
C ASP A 94 18.45 -3.70 4.03
N TRP A 95 18.37 -2.57 4.72
CA TRP A 95 17.39 -1.52 4.44
C TRP A 95 17.91 -0.64 3.30
N LEU A 96 17.06 -0.44 2.30
CA LEU A 96 17.31 0.44 1.17
C LEU A 96 16.24 1.51 1.11
N SER A 97 16.69 2.76 1.01
CA SER A 97 15.85 3.90 0.68
C SER A 97 15.32 3.73 -0.75
N ILE A 98 14.01 3.93 -0.97
CA ILE A 98 13.42 3.81 -2.30
C ILE A 98 13.95 4.88 -3.26
N ALA A 99 14.52 5.97 -2.75
CA ALA A 99 15.18 6.99 -3.56
C ALA A 99 16.44 6.47 -4.27
N THR A 100 17.01 5.36 -3.80
CA THR A 100 18.26 4.79 -4.33
C THR A 100 18.05 3.69 -5.38
N VAL A 101 16.80 3.28 -5.61
CA VAL A 101 16.44 2.21 -6.55
C VAL A 101 15.72 2.77 -7.77
N ALA A 102 15.73 2.03 -8.88
CA ALA A 102 14.96 2.37 -10.06
C ALA A 102 13.46 2.20 -9.77
N GLY A 103 12.73 3.31 -9.67
CA GLY A 103 11.29 3.33 -9.43
C GLY A 103 10.48 3.61 -10.69
N LEU A 104 9.29 3.03 -10.77
CA LEU A 104 8.28 3.40 -11.76
C LEU A 104 7.23 4.28 -11.11
N ARG A 105 7.02 5.46 -11.68
CA ARG A 105 5.92 6.33 -11.27
C ARG A 105 4.67 5.98 -12.07
N VAL A 106 3.68 5.44 -11.40
CA VAL A 106 2.40 5.06 -12.00
C VAL A 106 1.35 6.16 -11.85
N THR A 107 0.35 6.18 -12.73
CA THR A 107 -0.77 7.14 -12.75
C THR A 107 -2.05 6.36 -12.99
N LEU A 108 -3.06 6.60 -12.16
CA LEU A 108 -4.35 5.94 -12.33
C LEU A 108 -5.13 6.63 -13.45
N ARG A 109 -5.54 5.86 -14.46
CA ARG A 109 -6.36 6.31 -15.57
C ARG A 109 -7.58 5.41 -15.75
N GLN A 110 -8.73 6.02 -16.01
CA GLN A 110 -9.97 5.33 -16.32
C GLN A 110 -10.66 6.03 -17.50
N SER A 111 -11.05 5.28 -18.54
CA SER A 111 -11.74 5.82 -19.71
C SER A 111 -11.07 7.06 -20.32
N ASN A 112 -9.73 7.04 -20.43
CA ASN A 112 -8.86 8.14 -20.88
C ASN A 112 -8.77 9.38 -19.98
N ALA A 113 -9.47 9.41 -18.84
CA ALA A 113 -9.29 10.43 -17.81
C ALA A 113 -8.18 10.01 -16.83
N THR A 114 -7.42 11.00 -16.34
CA THR A 114 -6.49 10.78 -15.23
C THR A 114 -7.24 11.00 -13.92
N LEU A 115 -7.20 10.02 -13.03
CA LEU A 115 -7.94 10.07 -11.77
C LEU A 115 -7.04 10.36 -10.56
N ALA A 116 -5.83 9.81 -10.55
CA ALA A 116 -4.86 10.10 -9.49
C ALA A 116 -3.44 10.11 -10.05
N VAL A 117 -2.62 11.01 -9.52
CA VAL A 117 -1.23 11.21 -9.93
C VAL A 117 -0.33 11.18 -8.71
N ALA A 118 0.75 10.39 -8.79
CA ALA A 118 1.84 10.46 -7.85
C ALA A 118 2.79 11.63 -8.20
N SER A 119 3.24 12.36 -7.19
CA SER A 119 4.30 13.37 -7.35
C SER A 119 5.64 12.69 -7.69
N PRO A 120 6.64 13.45 -8.16
CA PRO A 120 8.02 12.98 -8.11
C PRO A 120 8.40 12.52 -6.69
N LEU A 121 9.26 11.51 -6.64
CA LEU A 121 9.86 11.04 -5.39
C LEU A 121 10.91 12.06 -4.92
N HIS A 122 10.85 12.44 -3.65
CA HIS A 122 11.83 13.33 -3.02
C HIS A 122 12.29 12.68 -1.71
N ASN A 123 13.54 12.19 -1.69
CA ASN A 123 14.00 11.22 -0.69
C ASN A 123 13.02 10.03 -0.65
N ASP A 124 12.63 9.55 0.52
CA ASP A 124 11.68 8.43 0.67
C ASP A 124 10.24 8.92 0.85
N THR A 125 9.89 10.01 0.18
CA THR A 125 8.58 10.65 0.32
C THR A 125 8.01 11.07 -1.01
N PHE A 126 6.72 10.79 -1.21
CA PHE A 126 5.94 11.27 -2.33
C PHE A 126 4.47 11.43 -1.90
N THR A 127 3.71 12.14 -2.72
CA THR A 127 2.28 12.34 -2.49
C THR A 127 1.47 11.78 -3.64
N VAL A 128 0.32 11.20 -3.36
CA VAL A 128 -0.69 10.86 -4.37
C VAL A 128 -1.86 11.82 -4.22
N LYS A 129 -2.24 12.46 -5.34
CA LYS A 129 -3.35 13.39 -5.40
C LYS A 129 -4.44 12.86 -6.33
N ARG A 130 -5.68 12.86 -5.85
CA ARG A 130 -6.90 12.73 -6.66
C ARG A 130 -7.09 13.99 -7.51
N ILE A 131 -7.36 13.81 -8.80
CA ILE A 131 -7.52 14.88 -9.82
C ILE A 131 -8.97 15.27 -10.02
#